data_AF-A0A1G9AYI3-F1
#
_entry.id   AF-A0A1G9AYI3-F1
#
_cell.length_a   1.000
_cell.length_b   1.000
_cell.length_c   1.000
_cell.angle_alpha   90.00
_cell.angle_beta   90.00
_cell.angle_gamma   90.00
#
_symmetry.space_group_name_H-M   'P 1'
#
loop_
_entity.id
_entity.type
_entity.pdbx_description
1 polymer ?
#
loop_
_entity_poly.entity_id
_entity_poly.type
_entity_poly.pdbx_seq_one_letter_code
_entity_poly.pdbx_strand_id
1 'polypeptide(L)'
;MPASWRLQRWTGSAYADIPATYPTAVNAYNQVGFSQISTTRLRIVMQSGQGSVGLLEVRAFVADPPGGTGWSPPATLVSPLTQVWQHVENTYPNLYGFRNYGWDQIMANGGSINYCVRWDTGASVTAAQRDQIHATLARQFKKWMDLMAGHDNWPYSTVPVKVVGWAVRDRAQLQ
;
A
#
# COMPACT_ATOMS: atom_id res chain seq x y z
N MET A 1 24.45 -14.83 -25.61
CA MET A 1 23.01 -14.76 -25.29
C MET A 1 22.46 -16.16 -25.15
N PRO A 2 21.45 -16.40 -24.31
CA PRO A 2 20.82 -17.71 -24.22
C PRO A 2 20.18 -18.11 -25.55
N ALA A 3 20.24 -19.39 -25.90
CA ALA A 3 19.49 -19.94 -27.03
C ALA A 3 17.98 -19.94 -26.72
N SER A 4 17.63 -20.14 -25.46
CA SER A 4 16.29 -19.94 -24.93
C SER A 4 16.35 -19.65 -23.44
N TRP A 5 15.31 -19.03 -22.90
CA TRP A 5 15.16 -18.85 -21.47
C TRP A 5 13.69 -18.85 -21.08
N ARG A 6 13.43 -19.10 -19.80
CA ARG A 6 12.08 -19.02 -19.23
C ARG A 6 12.12 -18.64 -17.76
N LEU A 7 11.00 -18.14 -17.25
CA LEU A 7 10.82 -17.91 -15.82
C LEU A 7 10.19 -19.14 -15.18
N GLN A 8 10.59 -19.41 -13.95
CA GLN A 8 9.98 -20.41 -13.09
C GLN A 8 9.62 -19.82 -11.74
N ARG A 9 8.51 -20.28 -11.17
CA ARG A 9 8.07 -19.96 -9.81
C ARG A 9 8.24 -21.15 -8.89
N TRP A 10 8.42 -20.89 -7.60
CA TRP A 10 8.35 -21.91 -6.57
C TRP A 10 6.90 -22.25 -6.23
N THR A 11 6.58 -23.54 -6.16
CA THR A 11 5.23 -24.03 -5.81
C THR A 11 5.07 -24.34 -4.33
N GLY A 12 6.14 -24.22 -3.53
CA GLY A 12 6.22 -24.73 -2.16
C GLY A 12 7.14 -25.96 -2.04
N SER A 13 7.26 -26.75 -3.10
CA SER A 13 8.07 -27.98 -3.13
C SER A 13 8.91 -28.15 -4.39
N ALA A 14 8.57 -27.49 -5.50
CA ALA A 14 9.31 -27.57 -6.76
C ALA A 14 9.27 -26.25 -7.54
N TYR A 15 10.11 -26.13 -8.56
CA TYR A 15 10.00 -25.05 -9.54
C TYR A 15 9.10 -25.47 -10.70
N ALA A 16 8.15 -24.61 -11.07
CA ALA A 16 7.25 -24.80 -12.19
C ALA A 16 7.39 -23.65 -13.20
N ASP A 17 7.23 -23.96 -14.49
CA ASP A 17 7.30 -22.99 -15.59
C ASP A 17 6.16 -21.97 -15.51
N ILE A 18 6.48 -20.72 -15.82
CA ILE A 18 5.49 -19.66 -16.00
C ILE A 18 5.16 -19.59 -17.51
N PRO A 19 3.90 -19.76 -17.93
CA PRO A 19 3.53 -19.63 -19.33
C PRO A 19 3.66 -18.17 -19.80
N ALA A 20 4.56 -17.90 -20.75
CA ALA A 20 4.75 -16.59 -21.38
C ALA A 20 5.56 -16.71 -22.68
N THR A 21 5.71 -15.59 -23.39
CA THR A 21 6.65 -15.45 -24.51
C THR A 21 7.98 -14.87 -24.01
N TYR A 22 9.10 -15.45 -24.43
CA TYR A 22 10.44 -15.11 -23.95
C TYR A 22 11.37 -14.60 -25.07
N PRO A 23 11.44 -13.28 -25.32
CA PRO A 23 12.28 -12.72 -26.37
C PRO A 23 13.78 -12.74 -26.00
N THR A 24 14.67 -12.69 -26.99
CA THR A 24 16.13 -12.76 -26.81
C THR A 24 16.88 -11.65 -27.56
N ALA A 25 16.44 -10.41 -27.39
CA ALA A 25 17.11 -9.22 -27.92
C ALA A 25 18.42 -8.92 -27.16
N VAL A 26 19.47 -8.60 -27.92
CA VAL A 26 20.80 -8.19 -27.41
C VAL A 26 20.74 -6.73 -26.96
N ASN A 27 21.44 -6.38 -25.87
CA ASN A 27 21.57 -5.00 -25.36
C ASN A 27 20.25 -4.28 -25.11
N ALA A 28 19.20 -5.04 -24.77
CA ALA A 28 17.88 -4.53 -24.46
C ALA A 28 17.26 -5.32 -23.31
N TYR A 29 16.35 -4.71 -22.55
CA TYR A 29 15.52 -5.46 -21.63
C TYR A 29 14.53 -6.33 -22.41
N ASN A 30 14.61 -7.64 -22.18
CA ASN A 30 13.64 -8.60 -22.71
C ASN A 30 12.41 -8.61 -21.80
N GLN A 31 11.38 -7.87 -22.19
CA GLN A 31 10.15 -7.72 -21.40
C GLN A 31 9.26 -8.98 -21.51
N VAL A 32 8.76 -9.45 -20.38
CA VAL A 32 7.87 -10.61 -20.29
C VAL A 32 6.67 -10.27 -19.41
N GLY A 33 5.48 -10.28 -20.02
CA GLY A 33 4.20 -10.24 -19.29
C GLY A 33 3.67 -11.66 -19.07
N PHE A 34 3.12 -11.92 -17.89
CA PHE A 34 2.48 -13.19 -17.53
C PHE A 34 1.36 -12.95 -16.52
N SER A 35 0.44 -13.90 -16.37
CA SER A 35 -0.65 -13.82 -15.38
C SER A 35 -0.11 -13.72 -13.96
N GLN A 36 -0.80 -12.98 -13.08
CA GLN A 36 -0.41 -12.84 -11.68
C GLN A 36 -0.24 -14.21 -10.99
N ILE A 37 0.84 -14.36 -10.23
CA ILE A 37 1.16 -15.57 -9.47
C ILE A 37 1.57 -15.21 -8.04
N SER A 38 1.25 -16.07 -7.07
CA SER A 38 1.79 -15.99 -5.71
C SER A 38 2.95 -16.99 -5.57
N THR A 39 4.13 -16.50 -5.18
CA THR A 39 5.34 -17.31 -5.01
C THR A 39 6.32 -16.61 -4.06
N THR A 40 7.12 -17.39 -3.34
CA THR A 40 8.21 -16.86 -2.51
C THR A 40 9.54 -16.76 -3.26
N ARG A 41 9.64 -17.39 -4.45
CA ARG A 41 10.86 -17.40 -5.27
C ARG A 41 10.53 -17.36 -6.75
N LEU A 42 11.33 -16.60 -7.48
CA LEU A 42 11.39 -16.62 -8.92
C LEU A 42 12.81 -17.01 -9.34
N ARG A 43 12.94 -17.72 -10.46
CA ARG A 43 14.23 -17.93 -11.10
C ARG A 43 14.12 -17.80 -12.61
N ILE A 44 15.22 -17.36 -13.22
CA ILE A 44 15.41 -17.36 -14.67
C ILE A 44 16.21 -18.62 -15.00
N VAL A 45 15.66 -19.48 -15.87
CA VAL A 45 16.36 -20.63 -16.42
C VAL A 45 16.83 -20.27 -17.81
N MET A 46 18.15 -20.29 -18.03
CA MET A 46 18.76 -19.99 -19.32
C MET A 46 19.40 -21.25 -19.90
N GLN A 47 19.12 -21.52 -21.17
CA GLN A 47 19.81 -22.56 -21.94
C GLN A 47 20.89 -21.90 -22.79
N SER A 48 22.14 -22.31 -22.60
CA SER A 48 23.22 -21.92 -23.49
C SER A 48 23.05 -22.55 -24.87
N GLY A 49 23.42 -21.80 -25.90
CA GLY A 49 23.70 -22.36 -27.22
C GLY A 49 25.13 -22.90 -27.27
N GLN A 50 25.85 -22.58 -28.34
CA GLN A 50 27.25 -22.97 -28.53
C GLN A 50 28.26 -22.21 -27.64
N GLY A 51 27.79 -21.35 -26.73
CA GLY A 51 28.65 -20.54 -25.86
C GLY A 51 27.97 -20.13 -24.56
N SER A 52 28.75 -19.56 -23.65
CA SER A 52 28.30 -19.14 -22.32
C SER A 52 27.23 -18.04 -22.35
N VAL A 53 26.43 -17.99 -21.29
CA VAL A 53 25.36 -16.99 -21.11
C VAL A 53 25.65 -16.09 -19.91
N GLY A 54 25.13 -14.87 -19.94
CA GLY A 54 25.22 -13.90 -18.85
C GLY A 54 24.05 -12.93 -18.91
N LEU A 55 23.72 -12.34 -17.76
CA LEU A 55 22.71 -11.30 -17.59
C LEU A 55 23.36 -10.10 -16.92
N LEU A 56 23.04 -8.89 -17.39
CA LEU A 56 23.53 -7.65 -16.78
C LEU A 56 22.61 -7.16 -15.65
N GLU A 57 21.30 -7.22 -15.87
CA GLU A 57 20.31 -6.73 -14.91
C GLU A 57 18.99 -7.48 -15.07
N VAL A 58 18.24 -7.58 -13.96
CA VAL A 58 16.87 -8.11 -13.92
C VAL A 58 16.00 -7.12 -13.16
N ARG A 59 14.82 -6.82 -13.71
CA ARG A 59 13.78 -6.04 -13.03
C ARG A 59 12.51 -6.87 -12.98
N ALA A 60 11.96 -7.01 -11.77
CA ALA A 60 10.67 -7.64 -11.55
C ALA A 60 9.70 -6.57 -11.06
N PHE A 61 8.58 -6.43 -11.76
CA PHE A 61 7.51 -5.52 -11.40
C PHE A 61 6.31 -6.35 -10.96
N VAL A 62 5.64 -5.90 -9.90
CA VAL A 62 4.26 -6.33 -9.65
C VAL A 62 3.42 -5.54 -10.63
N ALA A 63 2.70 -6.20 -11.53
CA ALA A 63 1.64 -5.53 -12.25
C ALA A 63 0.73 -4.91 -11.19
N ASP A 64 0.34 -3.64 -11.36
CA ASP A 64 -0.73 -3.08 -10.54
C ASP A 64 -1.84 -4.14 -10.43
N PRO A 65 -2.39 -4.39 -9.23
CA PRO A 65 -3.43 -5.39 -9.04
C PRO A 65 -4.45 -5.31 -10.19
N PRO A 66 -5.08 -6.41 -10.62
CA PRO A 66 -6.23 -6.31 -11.52
C PRO A 66 -7.32 -5.54 -10.77
N GLY A 67 -7.38 -4.26 -11.07
CA GLY A 67 -7.86 -3.24 -10.17
C GLY A 67 -6.89 -2.10 -10.35
N GLY A 68 -7.24 -1.13 -11.20
CA GLY A 68 -6.63 0.19 -11.03
C GLY A 68 -6.77 0.63 -9.57
N THR A 69 -6.52 1.89 -9.31
CA THR A 69 -6.86 2.50 -8.01
C THR A 69 -8.35 2.34 -7.61
N GLY A 70 -9.18 1.51 -8.26
CA GLY A 70 -10.64 1.49 -8.16
C GLY A 70 -11.24 2.80 -8.64
N TRP A 71 -10.41 3.74 -9.10
CA TRP A 71 -10.78 5.09 -9.46
C TRP A 71 -11.36 5.08 -10.86
N SER A 72 -12.67 4.87 -10.89
CA SER A 72 -13.49 5.07 -12.07
C SER A 72 -14.61 6.04 -11.70
N PRO A 73 -14.29 7.33 -11.45
CA PRO A 73 -15.33 8.30 -11.16
C PRO A 73 -16.25 8.46 -12.37
N PRO A 74 -17.52 8.84 -12.18
CA PRO A 74 -18.41 9.22 -13.27
C PRO A 74 -17.71 10.18 -14.23
N ALA A 75 -17.92 10.01 -15.54
CA ALA A 75 -17.24 10.80 -16.57
C ALA A 75 -17.37 12.33 -16.35
N THR A 76 -18.52 12.76 -15.83
CA THR A 76 -18.80 14.16 -15.46
C THR A 76 -17.94 14.71 -14.32
N LEU A 77 -17.35 13.82 -13.50
CA LEU A 77 -16.51 14.19 -12.35
C LEU A 77 -15.01 14.11 -12.62
N VAL A 78 -14.57 13.47 -13.71
CA VAL A 78 -13.13 13.31 -14.02
C VAL A 78 -12.42 14.68 -14.09
N SER A 79 -12.98 15.62 -14.87
CA SER A 79 -12.42 16.97 -15.03
C SER A 79 -12.40 17.76 -13.72
N PRO A 80 -13.52 17.94 -12.98
CA PRO A 80 -13.50 18.72 -11.75
C PRO A 80 -12.61 18.09 -10.66
N LEU A 81 -12.55 16.76 -10.54
CA LEU A 81 -11.65 16.09 -9.59
C LEU A 81 -10.18 16.34 -9.94
N THR A 82 -9.83 16.34 -11.22
CA THR A 82 -8.48 16.69 -11.69
C THR A 82 -8.12 18.13 -11.35
N GLN A 83 -9.05 19.07 -11.57
CA GLN A 83 -8.83 20.48 -11.24
C GLN A 83 -8.63 20.70 -9.74
N VAL A 84 -9.42 20.00 -8.89
CA VAL A 84 -9.25 20.05 -7.44
C VAL A 84 -7.89 19.51 -7.03
N TRP A 85 -7.46 18.37 -7.60
CA TRP A 85 -6.14 17.80 -7.31
C TRP A 85 -5.00 18.76 -7.69
N GLN A 86 -5.03 19.32 -8.90
CA GLN A 86 -4.05 20.30 -9.35
C GLN A 86 -4.04 21.56 -8.47
N HIS A 87 -5.20 22.03 -8.02
CA HIS A 87 -5.27 23.16 -7.09
C HIS A 87 -4.59 22.84 -5.75
N VAL A 88 -4.80 21.63 -5.20
CA VAL A 88 -4.13 21.18 -3.97
C VAL A 88 -2.61 21.12 -4.17
N GLU A 89 -2.13 20.50 -5.25
CA GLU A 89 -0.69 20.42 -5.56
C GLU A 89 -0.04 21.81 -5.67
N ASN A 90 -0.72 22.76 -6.32
CA ASN A 90 -0.24 24.13 -6.47
C ASN A 90 -0.27 24.91 -5.14
N THR A 91 -1.26 24.65 -4.28
CA THR A 91 -1.44 25.37 -3.01
C THR A 91 -0.45 24.88 -1.95
N TYR A 92 -0.11 23.59 -1.97
CA TYR A 92 0.74 22.95 -0.96
C TYR A 92 2.09 22.53 -1.57
N PRO A 93 3.13 23.40 -1.54
CA PRO A 93 4.41 23.16 -2.23
C PRO A 93 5.22 21.98 -1.68
N ASN A 94 4.85 21.46 -0.50
CA ASN A 94 5.50 20.31 0.13
C ASN A 94 4.53 19.14 0.36
N LEU A 95 3.49 19.01 -0.48
CA LEU A 95 2.48 17.95 -0.38
C LEU A 95 3.10 16.55 -0.25
N TYR A 96 4.16 16.27 -1.01
CA TYR A 96 4.82 14.96 -1.05
C TYR A 96 5.97 14.79 -0.04
N GLY A 97 6.45 15.88 0.57
CA GLY A 97 7.50 15.82 1.58
C GLY A 97 7.01 15.91 3.02
N PHE A 98 5.75 16.29 3.24
CA PHE A 98 5.11 16.21 4.56
C PHE A 98 4.89 14.74 4.94
N ARG A 99 5.42 14.32 6.09
CA ARG A 99 5.41 12.91 6.53
C ARG A 99 4.55 12.64 7.76
N ASN A 100 3.55 13.49 7.98
CA ASN A 100 2.68 13.37 9.14
C ASN A 100 1.20 13.25 8.74
N TYR A 101 0.94 12.70 7.55
CA TYR A 101 -0.41 12.30 7.19
C TYR A 101 -0.81 11.03 7.94
N GLY A 102 -2.11 10.74 7.96
CA GLY A 102 -2.63 9.54 8.61
C GLY A 102 -2.01 8.25 8.06
N TRP A 103 -1.82 8.14 6.75
CA TRP A 103 -1.18 6.97 6.13
C TRP A 103 0.28 6.83 6.55
N ASP A 104 1.05 7.92 6.64
CA ASP A 104 2.45 7.87 7.06
C ASP A 104 2.56 7.29 8.48
N GLN A 105 1.68 7.74 9.38
CA GLN A 105 1.64 7.23 10.75
C GLN A 105 1.26 5.76 10.80
N ILE A 106 0.29 5.31 10.01
CA ILE A 106 -0.10 3.89 9.95
C ILE A 106 1.08 3.03 9.47
N MET A 107 1.76 3.48 8.41
CA MET A 107 2.92 2.76 7.86
C MET A 107 4.07 2.71 8.87
N ALA A 108 4.40 3.83 9.51
CA ALA A 108 5.44 3.91 10.54
C ALA A 108 5.13 3.04 11.77
N ASN A 109 3.85 2.87 12.11
CA ASN A 109 3.40 2.10 13.27
C ASN A 109 3.03 0.64 12.95
N GLY A 110 3.41 0.13 11.78
CA GLY A 110 3.17 -1.26 11.38
C GLY A 110 1.68 -1.64 11.33
N GLY A 111 0.83 -0.72 10.85
CA GLY A 111 -0.60 -0.99 10.66
C GLY A 111 -1.50 -0.59 11.83
N SER A 112 -1.05 0.30 12.72
CA SER A 112 -1.90 0.86 13.79
C SER A 112 -1.85 2.39 13.83
N ILE A 113 -2.87 3.02 14.43
CA ILE A 113 -2.89 4.49 14.59
C ILE A 113 -3.14 4.87 16.05
N ASN A 114 -2.40 5.88 16.51
CA ASN A 114 -2.44 6.37 17.88
C ASN A 114 -3.16 7.72 17.93
N TYR A 115 -4.08 7.87 18.87
CA TYR A 115 -4.79 9.11 19.15
C TYR A 115 -4.48 9.61 20.56
N CYS A 116 -4.22 10.90 20.69
CA CYS A 116 -4.33 11.63 21.96
C CYS A 116 -5.63 12.44 21.91
N VAL A 117 -6.56 12.16 22.82
CA VAL A 117 -7.85 12.88 22.86
C VAL A 117 -7.67 14.17 23.62
N ARG A 118 -7.93 15.31 22.97
CA ARG A 118 -8.00 16.62 23.64
C ARG A 118 -9.40 16.84 24.20
N TRP A 119 -9.50 16.95 25.52
CA TRP A 119 -10.74 17.20 26.25
C TRP A 119 -10.79 18.66 26.71
N ASP A 120 -11.26 19.55 25.82
CA ASP A 120 -11.17 21.00 26.01
C ASP A 120 -12.41 21.60 26.70
N THR A 121 -12.86 20.95 27.77
CA THR A 121 -14.00 21.41 28.60
C THR A 121 -13.61 21.36 30.08
N GLY A 122 -14.33 22.11 30.92
CA GLY A 122 -14.20 22.06 32.39
C GLY A 122 -14.81 20.80 33.02
N ALA A 123 -15.66 20.07 32.29
CA ALA A 123 -16.31 18.86 32.79
C ALA A 123 -15.32 17.70 33.00
N SER A 124 -15.61 16.85 33.99
CA SER A 124 -14.91 15.56 34.15
C SER A 124 -15.29 14.59 33.03
N VAL A 125 -14.38 13.67 32.72
CA VAL A 125 -14.59 12.55 31.80
C VAL A 125 -14.35 11.24 32.54
N THR A 126 -15.40 10.43 32.62
CA THR A 126 -15.37 9.11 33.26
C THR A 126 -14.66 8.08 32.39
N ALA A 127 -14.10 7.04 33.01
CA ALA A 127 -13.58 5.87 32.29
C ALA A 127 -14.57 5.32 31.26
N ALA A 128 -15.86 5.19 31.62
CA ALA A 128 -16.89 4.70 30.70
C ALA A 128 -17.09 5.62 29.47
N GLN A 129 -17.04 6.94 29.65
CA GLN A 129 -17.07 7.88 28.52
C GLN A 129 -15.82 7.77 27.65
N ARG A 130 -14.64 7.59 28.26
CA ARG A 130 -13.39 7.38 27.52
C ARG A 130 -13.44 6.11 26.66
N ASP A 131 -13.99 5.02 27.20
CA ASP A 131 -14.20 3.77 26.47
C ASP A 131 -15.19 3.95 25.31
N GLN A 132 -16.30 4.67 25.54
CA GLN A 132 -17.26 5.00 24.47
C GLN A 132 -16.63 5.85 23.36
N ILE A 133 -15.76 6.80 23.72
CA ILE A 133 -15.03 7.63 22.77
C ILE A 133 -14.05 6.77 21.96
N HIS A 134 -13.27 5.90 22.60
CA HIS A 134 -12.38 4.97 21.91
C HIS A 134 -13.15 4.07 20.93
N ALA A 135 -14.24 3.44 21.39
CA ALA A 135 -15.07 2.60 20.54
C ALA A 135 -15.65 3.38 19.35
N THR A 136 -16.05 4.64 19.56
CA THR A 136 -16.58 5.50 18.50
C THR A 136 -15.50 5.88 17.48
N LEU A 137 -14.31 6.26 17.95
CA LEU A 137 -13.15 6.53 17.09
C LEU A 137 -12.80 5.31 16.25
N ALA A 138 -12.72 4.12 16.87
CA ALA A 138 -12.46 2.87 16.16
C ALA A 138 -13.52 2.59 15.08
N ARG A 139 -14.81 2.79 15.36
CA ARG A 139 -15.88 2.61 14.37
C ARG A 139 -15.78 3.58 13.20
N GLN A 140 -15.52 4.87 13.44
CA GLN A 140 -15.38 5.83 12.33
C GLN A 140 -14.13 5.58 11.50
N PHE A 141 -13.02 5.27 12.15
CA PHE A 141 -11.77 4.96 11.46
C PHE A 141 -11.90 3.70 10.59
N LYS A 142 -12.60 2.68 11.10
CA LYS A 142 -12.89 1.46 10.34
C LYS A 142 -13.61 1.77 9.03
N LYS A 143 -14.59 2.69 9.00
CA LYS A 143 -15.29 3.05 7.75
C LYS A 143 -14.33 3.56 6.68
N TRP A 144 -13.34 4.36 7.06
CA TRP A 144 -12.31 4.82 6.13
C TRP A 144 -11.41 3.65 5.69
N MET A 145 -10.93 2.83 6.62
CA MET A 145 -10.05 1.70 6.32
C MET A 145 -10.72 0.62 5.46
N ASP A 146 -12.02 0.41 5.61
CA ASP A 146 -12.79 -0.52 4.79
C ASP A 146 -12.77 -0.09 3.30
N LEU A 147 -12.68 1.21 3.00
CA LEU A 147 -12.52 1.71 1.64
C LEU A 147 -11.08 1.58 1.12
N MET A 148 -10.10 1.63 2.02
CA MET A 148 -8.68 1.50 1.65
C MET A 148 -8.27 0.05 1.41
N ALA A 149 -8.93 -0.92 2.04
CA ALA A 149 -8.59 -2.32 1.88
C ALA A 149 -8.66 -2.75 0.40
N GLY A 150 -7.52 -3.14 -0.17
CA GLY A 150 -7.40 -3.55 -1.58
C GLY A 150 -7.22 -2.41 -2.59
N HIS A 151 -7.22 -1.14 -2.14
CA HIS A 151 -6.93 0.04 -2.96
C HIS A 151 -5.44 0.36 -2.96
N ASP A 152 -4.84 0.70 -4.10
CA ASP A 152 -3.43 1.18 -4.22
C ASP A 152 -2.38 0.37 -3.43
N ASN A 153 -2.46 -0.95 -3.49
CA ASN A 153 -1.59 -1.87 -2.74
C ASN A 153 -1.60 -1.62 -1.22
N TRP A 154 -2.69 -1.09 -0.68
CA TRP A 154 -2.85 -0.89 0.76
C TRP A 154 -2.64 -2.21 1.52
N PRO A 155 -1.66 -2.28 2.44
CA PRO A 155 -1.18 -3.56 2.97
C PRO A 155 -1.95 -4.07 4.19
N TYR A 156 -2.89 -3.28 4.73
CA TYR A 156 -3.57 -3.59 5.99
C TYR A 156 -5.06 -3.85 5.78
N SER A 157 -5.52 -5.06 6.11
CA SER A 157 -6.95 -5.40 6.14
C SER A 157 -7.67 -4.83 7.37
N THR A 158 -6.93 -4.51 8.42
CA THR A 158 -7.43 -3.87 9.64
C THR A 158 -6.38 -2.92 10.20
N VAL A 159 -6.80 -1.75 10.68
CA VAL A 159 -5.93 -0.80 11.38
C VAL A 159 -6.48 -0.54 12.78
N PRO A 160 -5.87 -1.10 13.84
CA PRO A 160 -6.30 -0.85 15.21
C PRO A 160 -6.10 0.62 15.60
N VAL A 161 -7.15 1.23 16.14
CA VAL A 161 -7.09 2.55 16.78
C VAL A 161 -6.71 2.39 18.24
N LYS A 162 -5.69 3.12 18.70
CA LYS A 162 -5.23 3.15 20.08
C LYS A 162 -5.38 4.56 20.64
N VAL A 163 -6.12 4.73 21.75
CA VAL A 163 -6.08 5.98 22.51
C VAL A 163 -4.92 5.90 23.50
N VAL A 164 -3.85 6.63 23.22
CA VAL A 164 -2.58 6.57 23.99
C VAL A 164 -2.46 7.67 25.03
N GLY A 165 -3.36 8.65 25.02
CA GLY A 165 -3.35 9.76 25.96
C GLY A 165 -4.61 10.60 25.95
N TRP A 166 -4.79 11.36 27.02
CA TRP A 166 -5.85 12.36 27.19
C TRP A 166 -5.22 13.68 27.64
N ALA A 167 -5.42 14.72 26.84
CA ALA A 167 -5.02 16.08 27.17
C ALA A 167 -6.21 16.79 27.82
N VAL A 168 -6.16 16.96 29.14
CA VAL A 168 -7.15 17.65 29.99
C VAL A 168 -6.54 18.94 30.55
N ARG A 169 -7.38 19.89 30.98
CA ARG A 169 -6.92 21.13 31.61
C ARG A 169 -6.44 20.89 33.04
N ASP A 170 -7.11 20.00 33.76
CA ASP A 170 -6.76 19.56 35.11
C ASP A 170 -6.83 18.02 35.16
N ARG A 171 -5.83 17.39 35.78
CA ARG A 171 -5.78 15.93 35.96
C ARG A 171 -7.00 15.40 36.74
N ALA A 172 -7.57 16.19 37.64
CA ALA A 172 -8.77 15.83 38.39
C ALA A 172 -10.01 15.58 37.51
N GLN A 173 -9.97 16.00 36.23
CA GLN A 173 -11.04 15.73 35.27
C GLN A 173 -11.04 14.26 34.79
N LEU A 174 -9.94 13.53 34.94
CA LEU A 174 -9.85 12.11 34.57
C LEU A 174 -10.31 11.25 35.73
N GLN A 175 -11.53 10.69 35.61
CA GLN A 175 -12.11 9.76 36.57
C GLN A 175 -11.93 8.30 36.13
#